data_AF-A0A6G2DCX5-F1
#
_entry.id   AF-A0A6G2DCX5-F1
#
_cell.length_a   1.000
_cell.length_b   1.000
_cell.length_c   1.000
_cell.angle_alpha   90.00
_cell.angle_beta   90.00
_cell.angle_gamma   90.00
#
_symmetry.space_group_name_H-M   'P 1'
#
loop_
_entity.id
_entity.type
_entity.pdbx_description
1 polymer ?
#
loop_
_entity_poly.entity_id
_entity_poly.type
_entity_poly.pdbx_seq_one_letter_code
_entity_poly.pdbx_strand_id
1 'polypeptide(L)'
;MLDLLKQTIFTRDFIFILILLGFILVVTLLLLENRRDNIQLKQINQKVKDLIAGDYSKVLDMQGGSEITNITNNLNDLSEVIRLTQENLEQESK
;
A
#
# COMPACT_ATOMS: atom_id res chain seq x y z
N MET A 1 -14.89 29.25 36.80
CA MET A 1 -14.93 28.94 35.35
C MET A 1 -14.18 27.64 35.06
N LEU A 2 -12.90 27.52 35.44
CA LEU A 2 -12.09 26.31 35.22
C LEU A 2 -12.62 25.06 35.97
N ASP A 3 -13.15 25.24 37.18
CA ASP A 3 -13.67 24.13 37.99
C ASP A 3 -14.99 23.56 37.44
N LEU A 4 -15.82 24.42 36.84
CA LEU A 4 -17.02 24.02 36.12
C LEU A 4 -16.65 23.17 34.89
N LEU A 5 -15.60 23.56 34.16
CA LEU A 5 -15.08 22.81 33.02
C LEU A 5 -14.57 21.43 33.44
N LYS A 6 -13.82 21.36 34.56
CA LYS A 6 -13.34 20.08 35.13
C LYS A 6 -14.50 19.17 35.51
N GLN A 7 -15.54 19.71 36.15
CA GLN A 7 -16.69 18.92 36.57
C GLN A 7 -17.48 18.36 35.37
N THR A 8 -17.62 19.15 34.30
CA THR A 8 -18.23 18.68 33.05
C THR A 8 -17.39 17.60 32.37
N ILE A 9 -16.05 17.73 32.35
CA ILE A 9 -15.15 16.74 31.75
C ILE A 9 -15.15 15.41 32.51
N PHE A 10 -15.30 15.43 33.83
CA PHE A 10 -15.35 14.22 34.68
C PHE A 10 -16.75 13.56 34.71
N THR A 11 -17.71 14.07 33.95
CA THR A 11 -19.03 13.45 33.84
C THR A 11 -18.93 12.19 32.98
N ARG A 12 -19.55 11.10 33.43
CA ARG A 12 -19.51 9.78 32.75
C ARG A 12 -19.88 9.87 31.27
N ASP A 13 -20.89 10.68 30.95
CA ASP A 13 -21.40 10.85 29.58
C ASP A 13 -20.37 11.52 28.67
N PHE A 14 -19.62 12.50 29.19
CA PHE A 14 -18.57 13.18 28.43
C PHE A 14 -17.41 12.23 28.10
N ILE A 15 -16.97 11.44 29.08
CA ILE A 15 -15.92 10.43 28.88
C ILE A 15 -16.35 9.38 27.84
N PHE A 16 -17.62 8.94 27.90
CA PHE A 16 -18.15 7.98 26.94
C PHE A 16 -18.15 8.54 25.50
N ILE A 17 -18.57 9.78 25.32
CA ILE A 17 -18.54 10.47 24.01
C ILE A 17 -17.09 10.60 23.50
N LEU A 18 -16.14 10.93 24.38
CA LEU A 18 -14.74 11.09 24.01
C LEU A 18 -14.11 9.75 23.57
N ILE A 19 -14.40 8.66 24.29
CA ILE A 19 -13.99 7.30 23.90
C ILE A 19 -14.63 6.92 22.56
N LEU A 20 -15.91 7.20 22.36
CA LEU A 20 -16.63 6.87 21.13
C LEU A 20 -16.07 7.65 19.93
N LEU A 21 -15.74 8.92 20.10
CA LEU A 21 -15.03 9.72 19.09
C LEU A 21 -13.65 9.15 18.77
N GLY A 22 -12.88 8.78 19.80
CA GLY A 22 -11.58 8.14 19.62
C GLY A 22 -11.68 6.82 18.86
N PHE A 23 -12.68 6.00 19.17
CA PHE A 23 -12.92 4.74 18.48
C PHE A 23 -13.27 4.94 17.00
N ILE A 24 -14.17 5.89 16.69
CA ILE A 24 -14.51 6.25 15.30
C ILE A 24 -13.26 6.70 14.54
N LEU A 25 -12.39 7.49 15.17
CA LEU A 25 -11.16 7.97 14.55
C LEU A 25 -10.21 6.81 14.22
N VAL A 26 -9.99 5.88 15.15
CA VAL A 26 -9.17 4.68 14.93
C VAL A 26 -9.74 3.82 13.80
N VAL A 27 -11.04 3.54 13.81
CA VAL A 27 -11.70 2.75 12.75
C VAL A 27 -11.56 3.43 11.39
N THR A 28 -11.72 4.75 11.33
CA THR A 28 -11.59 5.53 10.10
C THR A 28 -10.17 5.45 9.55
N LEU A 29 -9.14 5.57 10.40
CA LEU A 29 -7.74 5.43 9.99
C LEU A 29 -7.44 4.04 9.45
N LEU A 30 -7.88 2.98 10.14
CA LEU A 30 -7.72 1.59 9.68
C LEU A 30 -8.39 1.35 8.32
N LEU A 31 -9.58 1.92 8.11
CA LEU A 31 -10.29 1.81 6.85
C LEU A 31 -9.55 2.54 5.71
N LEU A 32 -8.89 3.66 6.02
CA LEU A 32 -8.14 4.46 5.06
C LEU A 32 -6.83 3.78 4.65
N GLU A 33 -6.13 3.18 5.62
CA GLU A 33 -4.92 2.38 5.39
C GLU A 33 -5.23 1.15 4.51
N ASN A 34 -6.27 0.39 4.85
CA ASN A 34 -6.70 -0.80 4.09
C ASN A 34 -7.14 -0.46 2.63
N ARG A 35 -7.59 0.77 2.37
CA ARG A 35 -7.90 1.24 1.01
C ARG A 35 -6.64 1.51 0.20
N ARG A 36 -5.57 2.05 0.80
CA ARG A 36 -4.28 2.25 0.11
C ARG A 36 -3.65 0.91 -0.28
N ASP A 37 -3.73 -0.10 0.57
CA ASP A 37 -3.13 -1.41 0.29
C ASP A 37 -3.83 -2.12 -0.87
N ASN A 38 -5.16 -2.03 -0.96
CA ASN A 38 -5.92 -2.60 -2.07
C ASN A 38 -5.61 -1.96 -3.44
N ILE A 39 -5.33 -0.66 -3.46
CA ILE A 39 -4.97 0.04 -4.71
C ILE A 39 -3.57 -0.42 -5.17
N GLN A 40 -2.63 -0.55 -4.24
CA GLN A 40 -1.27 -1.03 -4.52
C GLN A 40 -1.30 -2.49 -5.02
N LEU A 41 -2.07 -3.37 -4.39
CA LEU A 41 -2.23 -4.76 -4.83
C LEU A 41 -2.81 -4.87 -6.26
N LYS A 42 -3.78 -4.01 -6.62
CA LYS A 42 -4.32 -3.98 -7.97
C LYS A 42 -3.28 -3.57 -9.01
N GLN A 43 -2.45 -2.58 -8.69
CA GLN A 43 -1.39 -2.11 -9.58
C GLN A 43 -0.27 -3.17 -9.74
N ILE A 44 0.09 -3.90 -8.67
CA ILE A 44 1.00 -5.06 -8.77
C ILE A 44 0.41 -6.13 -9.69
N ASN A 45 -0.85 -6.48 -9.49
CA ASN A 45 -1.52 -7.51 -10.31
C ASN A 45 -1.58 -7.09 -11.80
N GLN A 46 -1.79 -5.81 -12.07
CA GLN A 46 -1.74 -5.27 -13.42
C GLN A 46 -0.34 -5.43 -14.05
N LYS A 47 0.74 -5.12 -13.32
CA LYS A 47 2.09 -5.33 -13.83
C LYS A 47 2.43 -6.82 -14.04
N VAL A 48 1.96 -7.71 -13.18
CA VAL A 48 2.11 -9.16 -13.41
C VAL A 48 1.41 -9.58 -14.70
N LYS A 49 0.21 -9.08 -14.97
CA LYS A 49 -0.49 -9.35 -16.24
C LYS A 49 0.25 -8.79 -17.45
N ASP A 50 0.79 -7.58 -17.35
CA ASP A 50 1.56 -6.94 -18.44
C ASP A 50 2.86 -7.72 -18.73
N LEU A 51 3.55 -8.22 -17.68
CA LEU A 51 4.73 -9.09 -17.81
C LEU A 51 4.42 -10.43 -18.48
N ILE A 52 3.29 -11.07 -18.13
CA ILE A 52 2.84 -12.31 -18.78
C ILE A 52 2.52 -12.06 -20.26
N ALA A 53 2.06 -10.86 -20.61
CA ALA A 53 1.79 -10.46 -21.98
C ALA A 53 3.06 -10.06 -22.78
N GLY A 54 4.24 -10.06 -22.14
CA GLY A 54 5.51 -9.73 -22.78
C GLY A 54 5.89 -8.25 -22.76
N ASP A 55 5.16 -7.40 -22.02
CA ASP A 55 5.50 -5.98 -21.82
C ASP A 55 6.31 -5.79 -20.53
N TYR A 56 7.63 -5.84 -20.68
CA TYR A 56 8.61 -5.70 -19.59
C TYR A 56 9.00 -4.24 -19.30
N SER A 57 8.44 -3.27 -20.02
CA SER A 57 8.91 -1.88 -20.00
C SER A 57 8.45 -1.05 -18.79
N LYS A 58 7.46 -1.54 -18.04
CA LYS A 58 6.81 -0.78 -16.97
C LYS A 58 7.51 -0.96 -15.62
N VAL A 59 8.29 0.04 -15.22
CA VAL A 59 8.78 0.16 -13.84
C VAL A 59 7.61 0.57 -12.94
N LEU A 60 7.42 -0.17 -11.83
CA LEU A 60 6.40 0.17 -10.84
C LEU A 60 7.10 1.03 -9.79
N ASP A 61 6.73 2.29 -9.66
CA ASP A 61 7.24 3.15 -8.59
C ASP A 61 6.21 3.16 -7.46
N MET A 62 6.32 2.17 -6.57
CA MET A 62 5.45 2.03 -5.40
C MET A 62 6.24 2.27 -4.13
N GLN A 63 5.97 3.41 -3.48
CA GLN A 63 6.40 3.67 -2.11
C GLN A 63 5.30 3.19 -1.16
N GLY A 64 5.32 1.88 -0.89
CA GLY A 64 4.39 1.20 0.03
C GLY A 64 5.07 0.69 1.30
N GLY A 65 4.35 -0.08 2.11
CA GLY A 65 4.93 -0.83 3.23
C GLY A 65 6.11 -1.71 2.76
N SER A 66 7.08 -1.99 3.65
CA SER A 66 8.36 -2.64 3.32
C SER A 66 8.22 -3.87 2.40
N GLU A 67 7.16 -4.66 2.55
CA GLU A 67 6.89 -5.84 1.73
C GLU A 67 6.47 -5.50 0.29
N ILE A 68 5.61 -4.49 0.10
CA ILE A 68 5.18 -4.02 -1.22
C ILE A 68 6.38 -3.50 -2.03
N THR A 69 7.25 -2.74 -1.37
CA THR A 69 8.47 -2.18 -1.97
C THR A 69 9.47 -3.28 -2.35
N ASN A 70 9.65 -4.30 -1.48
CA ASN A 70 10.51 -5.44 -1.79
C ASN A 70 9.98 -6.28 -2.96
N ILE A 71 8.67 -6.55 -3.01
CA ILE A 71 8.05 -7.27 -4.13
C ILE A 71 8.24 -6.50 -5.44
N THR A 72 8.06 -5.17 -5.39
CA THR A 72 8.21 -4.30 -6.56
C THR A 72 9.64 -4.33 -7.14
N ASN A 73 10.65 -4.22 -6.27
CA ASN A 73 12.06 -4.27 -6.68
C ASN A 73 12.43 -5.65 -7.24
N ASN A 74 12.09 -6.73 -6.54
CA ASN A 74 12.38 -8.10 -7.00
C ASN A 74 11.74 -8.39 -8.37
N LEU A 75 10.55 -7.85 -8.62
CA LEU A 75 9.82 -8.04 -9.86
C LEU A 75 10.39 -7.16 -10.99
N ASN A 76 10.97 -6.01 -10.67
CA ASN A 76 11.72 -5.19 -11.62
C ASN A 76 13.01 -5.90 -12.07
N ASP A 77 13.79 -6.41 -11.12
CA ASP A 77 15.03 -7.14 -11.37
C ASP A 77 14.77 -8.39 -12.22
N LEU A 78 13.69 -9.12 -11.91
CA LEU A 78 13.30 -10.28 -12.70
C LEU A 78 12.94 -9.91 -14.15
N SER A 79 12.23 -8.80 -14.38
CA SER A 79 11.90 -8.37 -15.74
C SER A 79 13.14 -8.02 -16.56
N GLU A 80 14.16 -7.44 -15.92
CA GLU A 80 15.42 -7.11 -16.58
C GLU A 80 16.22 -8.35 -16.94
N VAL A 81 16.28 -9.34 -16.04
CA VAL A 81 16.92 -10.64 -16.32
C VAL A 81 16.22 -11.39 -17.47
N ILE A 82 14.89 -11.39 -17.50
CA ILE A 82 14.11 -12.01 -18.59
C ILE A 82 14.40 -11.29 -19.92
N ARG A 83 14.39 -9.95 -19.93
CA ARG A 83 14.73 -9.16 -21.12
C ARG A 83 16.12 -9.49 -21.65
N LEU A 84 17.14 -9.51 -20.77
CA LEU A 84 18.52 -9.83 -21.14
C LEU A 84 18.66 -11.27 -21.65
N THR A 85 17.95 -12.22 -21.04
CA THR A 85 17.94 -13.62 -21.50
C THR A 85 17.35 -13.72 -22.90
N GLN A 86 16.25 -13.01 -23.16
CA GLN A 86 15.61 -13.02 -24.47
C GLN A 86 16.46 -12.32 -25.54
N GLU A 87 17.12 -11.21 -25.18
CA GLU A 87 18.05 -10.50 -26.06
C GLU A 87 19.27 -11.38 -26.42
N ASN A 88 19.81 -12.12 -25.44
CA ASN A 88 20.89 -13.09 -25.69
C ASN A 88 20.45 -14.27 -26.57
N LEU A 89 19.24 -14.81 -26.35
CA LEU A 89 18.69 -15.89 -27.17
C LEU A 89 18.42 -15.44 -28.63
N GLU A 90 17.97 -14.20 -28.83
CA GLU A 90 17.81 -13.61 -30.17
C GLU A 90 19.15 -13.36 -30.87
N GLN A 91 20.21 -13.05 -30.12
CA GLN A 91 21.57 -12.90 -30.65
C GLN A 91 22.19 -14.26 -31.01
N GLU A 92 21.98 -15.31 -30.22
CA GLU A 92 22.46 -16.68 -30.54
C GLU A 92 21.68 -17.33 -31.69
N SER A 93 20.44 -16.92 -31.93
CA SER A 93 19.60 -17.44 -33.02
C SER A 93 19.84 -16.73 -34.38
N LYS A 94 20.70 -15.70 -34.43
CA LYS A 94 21.10 -14.99 -35.65
C LYS A 94 22.46 -15.45 -36.16
#